data_AF-A0A1M4ZJK6-F1
#
_entry.id   AF-A0A1M4ZJK6-F1
#
_cell.length_a   1.000
_cell.length_b   1.000
_cell.length_c   1.000
_cell.angle_alpha   90.00
_cell.angle_beta   90.00
_cell.angle_gamma   90.00
#
_symmetry.space_group_name_H-M   'P 1'
#
loop_
_entity.id
_entity.type
_entity.pdbx_description
1 polymer ?
#
loop_
_entity_poly.entity_id
_entity_poly.type
_entity_poly.pdbx_seq_one_letter_code
_entity_poly.pdbx_strand_id
1 'polypeptide(L)' 'MVSGKFEFTVGDETYTVAAGDSLYKQPNIVHGAACLESGTLIDMFTPCRRDFL' A
#
# COMPACT_ATOMS: atom_id res chain seq x y z
N MET A 1 4.58 -3.51 4.89
CA MET A 1 5.78 -3.21 4.09
C MET A 1 6.86 -4.23 4.44
N VAL A 2 7.32 -5.06 3.48
CA VAL A 2 8.29 -6.15 3.77
C VAL A 2 9.73 -5.67 3.64
N SER A 3 10.06 -4.97 2.55
CA SER A 3 11.41 -4.45 2.26
C SER A 3 11.36 -3.33 1.24
N GLY A 4 12.31 -2.39 1.27
CA GLY A 4 12.34 -1.22 0.38
C GLY A 4 11.57 -0.02 0.94
N LYS A 5 11.26 0.95 0.07
CA LYS A 5 10.63 2.23 0.46
C LYS A 5 9.63 2.70 -0.59
N PHE A 6 8.44 3.08 -0.15
CA PHE A 6 7.35 3.51 -1.03
C PHE A 6 6.69 4.76 -0.49
N GLU A 7 6.21 5.60 -1.41
CA GLU A 7 5.33 6.71 -1.09
C GLU A 7 3.90 6.30 -1.44
N PHE A 8 3.00 6.38 -0.46
CA PHE A 8 1.58 6.12 -0.64
C PHE A 8 0.79 7.40 -0.51
N THR A 9 -0.09 7.67 -1.46
CA THR A 9 -1.15 8.68 -1.32
C THR A 9 -2.45 7.96 -1.00
N VAL A 10 -3.19 8.42 0.00
CA VAL A 10 -4.51 7.89 0.40
C VAL A 10 -5.43 9.09 0.58
N GLY A 11 -6.34 9.30 -0.37
CA GLY A 11 -7.08 10.55 -0.45
C GLY A 11 -6.14 11.73 -0.64
N ASP A 12 -6.13 12.66 0.31
CA ASP A 12 -5.31 13.87 0.29
C ASP A 12 -4.01 13.73 1.12
N GLU A 13 -3.83 12.59 1.79
CA GLU A 13 -2.67 12.37 2.67
C GLU A 13 -1.60 11.53 1.97
N THR A 14 -0.33 11.95 2.12
CA THR A 14 0.83 11.24 1.59
C THR A 14 1.71 10.73 2.72
N TYR A 15 2.13 9.48 2.60
CA TYR A 15 2.94 8.77 3.58
C TYR A 15 4.13 8.11 2.91
N THR A 16 5.31 8.26 3.50
CA THR A 16 6.46 7.43 3.15
C THR A 16 6.52 6.25 4.11
N VAL A 17 6.55 5.03 3.58
CA VAL A 17 6.67 3.79 4.35
C VAL A 17 7.95 3.03 4.03
N ALA A 18 8.51 2.39 5.05
CA ALA A 18 9.67 1.52 4.96
C ALA A 18 9.37 0.16 5.60
N ALA A 19 10.33 -0.77 5.53
CA ALA A 19 10.20 -2.11 6.08
C ALA A 19 9.68 -2.10 7.54
N GLY A 20 8.65 -2.89 7.81
CA GLY A 20 7.98 -2.93 9.12
C GLY A 20 6.72 -2.07 9.22
N ASP A 21 6.57 -1.04 8.38
CA ASP A 21 5.38 -0.20 8.40
C ASP A 21 4.15 -0.89 7.78
N SER A 22 2.97 -0.45 8.20
CA SER A 22 1.70 -0.84 7.59
C SER A 22 0.80 0.38 7.40
N LEU A 23 -0.01 0.36 6.34
CA LEU A 23 -1.06 1.35 6.13
C LEU A 23 -2.38 0.66 5.90
N TYR A 24 -3.42 1.18 6.52
CA TYR A 24 -4.79 0.78 6.24
C TYR A 24 -5.38 1.64 5.13
N LYS A 25 -5.96 1.00 4.11
CA LYS A 25 -6.68 1.67 3.02
C LYS A 25 -8.17 1.53 3.28
N GLN A 26 -8.80 2.63 3.66
CA GLN A 26 -10.24 2.63 3.94
C GLN A 26 -11.04 2.35 2.65
N PRO A 27 -12.22 1.71 2.74
CA PRO A 27 -13.07 1.46 1.59
C PRO A 27 -13.43 2.75 0.86
N ASN A 28 -13.50 2.70 -0.47
CA ASN A 28 -13.89 3.80 -1.35
C ASN A 28 -12.98 5.04 -1.30
N ILE A 29 -11.80 4.95 -0.68
CA ILE A 29 -10.77 5.99 -0.76
C ILE A 29 -9.74 5.63 -1.82
N VAL A 30 -9.56 6.52 -2.79
CA VAL A 30 -8.54 6.38 -3.82
C VAL A 30 -7.17 6.36 -3.16
N HIS A 31 -6.34 5.40 -3.54
CA HIS A 31 -4.98 5.30 -3.07
C HIS A 31 -4.04 4.91 -4.22
N GLY A 32 -2.82 5.42 -4.15
CA GLY A 32 -1.74 5.14 -5.08
C GLY A 32 -0.45 4.84 -4.34
N ALA A 33 0.51 4.22 -5.04
CA ALA A 33 1.83 3.90 -4.51
C ALA A 33 2.90 4.22 -5.56
N ALA A 34 3.95 4.93 -5.15
CA ALA A 34 5.16 5.15 -5.93
C ALA A 34 6.33 4.42 -5.25
N CYS A 35 7.06 3.61 -6.03
CA CYS A 35 8.26 2.92 -5.55
C CYS A 35 9.41 3.94 -5.52
N LEU A 36 9.95 4.20 -4.32
CA LEU A 36 11.11 5.07 -4.14
C LEU A 36 12.41 4.25 -4.11
N GLU A 37 12.35 3.07 -3.50
CA GLU A 37 13.45 2.10 -3.45
C GLU A 37 12.89 0.69 -3.64
N SER A 38 13.55 -0.10 -4.51
CA SER A 38 13.14 -1.47 -4.84
C SER A 38 12.81 -2.30 -3.61
N GLY A 39 11.68 -2.99 -3.66
CA GLY A 39 11.13 -3.62 -2.48
C GLY A 39 9.91 -4.49 -2.74
N THR A 40 9.39 -5.07 -1.66
CA THR A 40 8.23 -5.96 -1.69
C THR A 40 7.13 -5.46 -0.78
N LEU A 41 5.91 -5.42 -1.33
CA LEU A 41 4.66 -5.11 -0.64
C LEU A 41 3.81 -6.37 -0.47
N ILE A 42 3.08 -6.45 0.63
CA ILE A 42 2.03 -7.46 0.83
C ILE A 42 0.73 -6.70 1.02
N ASP A 43 -0.18 -6.86 0.06
CA ASP A 43 -1.52 -6.30 0.13
C ASP A 43 -2.51 -7.35 0.64
N MET A 44 -3.32 -6.96 1.62
CA MET A 44 -4.35 -7.82 2.23
C MET A 44 -5.72 -7.21 1.96
N PHE A 45 -6.63 -8.02 1.42
CA PHE A 45 -7.97 -7.58 1.05
C PHE A 45 -9.03 -8.40 1.76
N THR A 46 -10.05 -7.70 2.27
CA THR A 46 -11.25 -8.31 2.86
C THR A 46 -12.49 -7.62 2.28
N PRO A 47 -13.42 -8.35 1.60
CA PRO A 47 -13.33 -9.77 1.23
C PRO A 47 -12.26 -10.05 0.17
N CYS A 48 -12.05 -11.32 -0.19
CA CYS A 48 -11.03 -11.70 -1.17
C CYS A 48 -11.27 -11.05 -2.54
N ARG A 49 -10.17 -10.71 -3.22
CA ARG A 49 -10.16 -10.22 -4.60
C ARG A 49 -10.35 -11.39 -5.57
N ARG A 50 -11.60 -11.71 -5.89
CA ARG A 50 -11.95 -12.80 -6.82
C ARG A 50 -11.38 -12.61 -8.22
N ASP A 51 -11.11 -11.37 -8.60
CA ASP A 51 -10.50 -10.99 -9.86
C ASP A 51 -9.00 -11.32 -9.97
N PHE A 52 -8.36 -11.74 -8.87
CA PHE A 52 -6.96 -12.21 -8.86
C PHE A 52 -6.84 -13.74 -8.96
N LEU A 53 -7.97 -14.46 -9.08
CA LEU A 53 -8.05 -15.91 -9.25
C LEU A 53 -8.46 -16.26 -10.68
#